data_AF-A0A3D4P7L1-F1
#
_entry.id   AF-A0A3D4P7L1-F1
#
_cell.length_a   1.000
_cell.length_b   1.000
_cell.length_c   1.000
_cell.angle_alpha   90.00
_cell.angle_beta   90.00
_cell.angle_gamma   90.00
#
_symmetry.space_group_name_H-M   'P 1'
#
loop_
_entity.id
_entity.type
_entity.pdbx_description
1 polymer ?
#
loop_
_entity_poly.entity_id
_entity_poly.type
_entity_poly.pdbx_seq_one_letter_code
_entity_poly.pdbx_strand_id
1 'polypeptide(L)'
;MLCFFCLALLLFVPDKPLTGADRLQKGEMAGYLLVPNEQVEQTYNAGFSMYVAAWPLLQEYPGHRFQTGLFGTWMHAQYDSPRTKEEKLYSDIEGGLGWWRDTRFATETPKFIMGGVARSFSAWANGPGAGKGRDWSKPQGKYGVAQLSPWVLWPPDGLNLKQGTCGELFGYGYLPLPLTDPKTNTAGKDVPTGNNCWTLFLNTQNFKGPVAFFTPYFWSRPSLEDNNVAGLFLDARPSNPNRALQMETQYIPSVLAEDTSGETYARIAPTSFPRGENGNSIVVHGVTSYNKQALWDDVEAWFAGGTPTNGEIDPTAARIHQFPGRGGATWKIYGPGTERDDRIRLAWDSFATPMAPNPQTFGFRWNKKLVTKTKDSPLFTLPEYFHLEKDQNGKPQWVVIQAEEVPMETGLTSHRFTRPVEEPSQPYVTPDDPASCWKTPGPVAGPFYAYPGDGSKVTYYWYRFADQPALL
;
A
#
# COMPACT_ATOMS: atom_id res chain seq x y z
N MET A 1 -23.46 74.17 14.22
CA MET A 1 -22.11 73.90 14.75
C MET A 1 -22.21 72.60 15.53
N LEU A 2 -21.65 71.51 15.00
CA LEU A 2 -21.88 70.14 15.45
C LEU A 2 -21.36 69.93 16.89
N CYS A 3 -22.22 69.36 17.74
CA CYS A 3 -21.91 68.86 19.06
C CYS A 3 -21.84 67.33 18.99
N PHE A 4 -20.69 66.74 19.31
CA PHE A 4 -20.50 65.30 19.41
C PHE A 4 -21.07 64.80 20.75
N PHE A 5 -22.05 63.90 20.70
CA PHE A 5 -22.49 63.10 21.85
C PHE A 5 -21.98 61.67 21.68
N CYS A 6 -21.24 61.19 22.69
CA CYS A 6 -20.85 59.79 22.85
C CYS A 6 -22.10 58.93 23.11
N LEU A 7 -22.24 57.81 22.39
CA LEU A 7 -23.16 56.74 22.75
C LEU A 7 -22.37 55.43 22.82
N ALA A 8 -22.22 54.91 24.04
CA ALA A 8 -21.67 53.59 24.31
C ALA A 8 -22.70 52.52 23.91
N LEU A 9 -22.30 51.60 23.03
CA LEU A 9 -23.04 50.37 22.77
C LEU A 9 -22.39 49.22 23.55
N LEU A 10 -23.03 48.81 24.65
CA LEU A 10 -22.76 47.54 25.31
C LEU A 10 -23.38 46.43 24.47
N LEU A 11 -22.55 45.62 23.80
CA LEU A 11 -22.96 44.35 23.23
C LEU A 11 -22.80 43.26 24.30
N PHE A 12 -23.93 42.83 24.85
CA PHE A 12 -24.01 41.60 25.63
C PHE A 12 -23.78 40.40 24.69
N VAL A 13 -22.61 39.78 24.78
CA VAL A 13 -22.39 38.42 24.27
C VAL A 13 -22.82 37.46 25.38
N PRO A 14 -23.76 36.53 25.14
CA PRO A 14 -24.01 35.48 26.11
C PRO A 14 -22.84 34.50 26.08
N ASP A 15 -22.07 34.43 27.17
CA ASP A 15 -21.15 33.33 27.44
C ASP A 15 -21.95 32.03 27.56
N LYS A 16 -22.11 31.32 26.44
CA LYS A 16 -22.38 29.89 26.50
C LYS A 16 -21.04 29.22 26.85
N PRO A 17 -20.94 28.50 27.98
CA PRO A 17 -19.81 27.59 28.16
C PRO A 17 -19.85 26.59 26.99
N LEU A 18 -18.81 26.61 26.16
CA LEU A 18 -18.60 25.64 25.10
C LEU A 18 -18.62 24.24 25.74
N THR A 19 -19.67 23.48 25.46
CA THR A 19 -19.71 22.06 25.79
C THR A 19 -18.51 21.38 25.12
N GLY A 20 -17.74 20.54 25.83
CA GLY A 20 -16.44 20.00 25.39
C GLY A 20 -16.40 19.29 24.03
N ALA A 21 -17.54 19.02 23.39
CA ALA A 21 -17.63 18.54 22.02
C ALA A 21 -17.22 19.60 20.96
N ASP A 22 -17.36 20.89 21.24
CA ASP A 22 -16.95 21.98 20.32
C ASP A 22 -15.42 22.22 20.31
N ARG A 23 -14.65 21.49 21.13
CA ARG A 23 -13.19 21.61 21.27
C ARG A 23 -12.38 20.55 20.50
N LEU A 24 -13.03 19.53 19.96
CA LEU A 24 -12.33 18.46 19.24
C LEU A 24 -11.98 18.91 17.81
N GLN A 25 -10.69 19.06 17.55
CA GLN A 25 -10.17 19.25 16.20
C GLN A 25 -9.94 17.89 15.55
N LYS A 26 -10.44 17.69 14.33
CA LYS A 26 -10.07 16.51 13.52
C LYS A 26 -8.57 16.52 13.28
N GLY A 27 -7.94 15.36 13.25
CA GLY A 27 -6.54 15.18 12.89
C GLY A 27 -6.30 13.90 12.10
N GLU A 28 -5.04 13.62 11.86
CA GLU A 28 -4.60 12.34 11.33
C GLU A 28 -3.26 11.90 11.93
N MET A 29 -3.04 10.58 11.89
CA MET A 29 -1.73 9.97 12.08
C MET A 29 -1.22 9.43 10.74
N ALA A 30 0.03 9.75 10.40
CA ALA A 30 0.67 9.33 9.15
C ALA A 30 2.20 9.22 9.29
N GLY A 31 2.83 8.47 8.40
CA GLY A 31 4.28 8.25 8.33
C GLY A 31 4.63 6.81 7.99
N TYR A 32 5.84 6.38 8.33
CA TYR A 32 6.36 5.06 7.96
C TYR A 32 6.79 4.26 9.18
N LEU A 33 6.61 2.94 9.13
CA LEU A 33 7.41 2.00 9.91
C LEU A 33 8.52 1.46 9.03
N LEU A 34 9.77 1.57 9.50
CA LEU A 34 10.97 1.29 8.73
C LEU A 34 11.57 -0.05 9.15
N VAL A 35 11.84 -0.92 8.17
CA VAL A 35 12.42 -2.24 8.39
C VAL A 35 13.75 -2.38 7.62
N PRO A 36 14.86 -1.92 8.20
CA PRO A 36 16.19 -2.17 7.66
C PRO A 36 16.45 -3.65 7.47
N ASN A 37 17.08 -4.01 6.37
CA ASN A 37 17.59 -5.36 6.09
C ASN A 37 18.96 -5.24 5.40
N GLU A 38 19.74 -6.32 5.43
CA GLU A 38 21.05 -6.38 4.80
C GLU A 38 20.95 -6.30 3.27
N GLN A 39 21.98 -5.73 2.67
CA GLN A 39 22.08 -5.66 1.21
C GLN A 39 22.60 -6.98 0.65
N VAL A 40 22.16 -7.30 -0.57
CA VAL A 40 22.65 -8.42 -1.38
C VAL A 40 23.37 -7.90 -2.62
N GLU A 41 24.06 -8.79 -3.34
CA GLU A 41 24.79 -8.43 -4.55
C GLU A 41 23.86 -7.87 -5.63
N GLN A 42 24.37 -6.91 -6.39
CA GLN A 42 23.64 -6.22 -7.46
C GLN A 42 23.21 -7.15 -8.62
N THR A 43 23.69 -8.39 -8.65
CA THR A 43 23.31 -9.43 -9.63
C THR A 43 21.98 -10.12 -9.31
N TYR A 44 21.44 -9.99 -8.10
CA TYR A 44 20.09 -10.48 -7.74
C TYR A 44 19.00 -9.50 -8.16
N ASN A 45 19.02 -9.15 -9.44
CA ASN A 45 18.26 -8.04 -10.02
C ASN A 45 17.08 -8.48 -10.89
N ALA A 46 16.57 -9.70 -10.70
CA ALA A 46 15.43 -10.29 -11.39
C ALA A 46 14.22 -10.47 -10.45
N GLY A 47 13.95 -9.46 -9.64
CA GLY A 47 12.75 -9.39 -8.81
C GLY A 47 12.94 -9.84 -7.37
N PHE A 48 11.82 -10.08 -6.69
CA PHE A 48 11.78 -10.32 -5.26
C PHE A 48 10.58 -11.17 -4.81
N SER A 49 10.64 -11.66 -3.58
CA SER A 49 9.49 -12.16 -2.85
C SER A 49 9.59 -11.87 -1.35
N MET A 50 8.46 -11.93 -0.65
CA MET A 50 8.38 -11.86 0.80
C MET A 50 7.07 -12.46 1.30
N TYR A 51 7.04 -12.77 2.59
CA TYR A 51 5.83 -13.10 3.33
C TYR A 51 5.49 -11.97 4.28
N VAL A 52 4.27 -11.45 4.18
CA VAL A 52 3.79 -10.33 5.00
C VAL A 52 2.55 -10.75 5.77
N ALA A 53 2.48 -10.43 7.05
CA ALA A 53 1.28 -10.69 7.83
C ALA A 53 0.10 -9.87 7.29
N ALA A 54 -1.07 -10.48 7.16
CA ALA A 54 -2.33 -9.79 6.85
C ALA A 54 -3.17 -9.68 8.12
N TRP A 55 -3.64 -8.49 8.46
CA TRP A 55 -4.51 -8.28 9.62
C TRP A 55 -5.33 -6.98 9.47
N PRO A 56 -6.46 -6.85 10.18
CA PRO A 56 -7.16 -5.57 10.29
C PRO A 56 -6.36 -4.60 11.14
N LEU A 57 -5.91 -3.48 10.55
CA LEU A 57 -5.17 -2.47 11.29
C LEU A 57 -6.07 -1.72 12.30
N LEU A 58 -7.34 -1.50 11.92
CA LEU A 58 -8.35 -0.84 12.73
C LEU A 58 -9.53 -1.79 12.94
N GLN A 59 -10.19 -1.70 14.10
CA GLN A 59 -11.34 -2.53 14.44
C GLN A 59 -12.56 -2.27 13.54
N GLU A 60 -12.75 -1.01 13.14
CA GLU A 60 -13.78 -0.59 12.19
C GLU A 60 -13.10 0.16 11.04
N TYR A 61 -13.52 -0.10 9.80
CA TYR A 61 -13.08 0.65 8.64
C TYR A 61 -13.54 2.12 8.74
N PRO A 62 -12.63 3.12 8.72
CA PRO A 62 -12.99 4.50 9.03
C PRO A 62 -13.37 5.33 7.79
N GLY A 63 -13.73 4.68 6.68
CA GLY A 63 -14.15 5.34 5.43
C GLY A 63 -13.04 5.58 4.42
N HIS A 64 -13.40 6.13 3.25
CA HIS A 64 -12.55 6.17 2.06
C HIS A 64 -11.34 7.11 2.15
N ARG A 65 -11.18 7.91 3.23
CA ARG A 65 -9.91 8.62 3.48
C ARG A 65 -8.80 7.71 4.00
N PHE A 66 -9.15 6.55 4.56
CA PHE A 66 -8.20 5.58 5.08
C PHE A 66 -7.23 5.12 4.00
N GLN A 67 -5.95 5.28 4.27
CA GLN A 67 -4.92 4.79 3.38
C GLN A 67 -3.69 4.38 4.16
N THR A 68 -3.38 3.10 4.05
CA THR A 68 -2.16 2.51 4.59
C THR A 68 -1.89 1.23 3.83
N GLY A 69 -0.63 1.03 3.45
CA GLY A 69 -0.13 -0.31 3.19
C GLY A 69 0.03 -1.06 4.52
N LEU A 70 0.06 -2.38 4.45
CA LEU A 70 0.84 -3.18 5.38
C LEU A 70 2.31 -3.17 4.93
N PHE A 71 3.16 -4.01 5.50
CA PHE A 71 4.57 -4.03 5.10
C PHE A 71 4.72 -4.39 3.62
N GLY A 72 5.53 -3.61 2.91
CA GLY A 72 5.73 -3.73 1.47
C GLY A 72 7.03 -3.06 1.04
N THR A 73 7.23 -2.98 -0.28
CA THR A 73 8.47 -2.48 -0.88
C THR A 73 8.19 -1.73 -2.17
N TRP A 74 9.15 -0.93 -2.62
CA TRP A 74 9.15 -0.26 -3.92
C TRP A 74 10.24 -0.87 -4.78
N MET A 75 9.84 -1.59 -5.82
CA MET A 75 10.77 -2.18 -6.79
C MET A 75 10.99 -1.23 -7.95
N HIS A 76 12.14 -0.56 -7.94
CA HIS A 76 12.58 0.31 -9.03
C HIS A 76 13.47 -0.41 -10.04
N ALA A 77 13.59 0.16 -11.23
CA ALA A 77 14.63 -0.21 -12.19
C ALA A 77 16.03 0.05 -11.60
N GLN A 78 16.97 -0.83 -11.92
CA GLN A 78 18.39 -0.69 -11.59
C GLN A 78 19.08 0.14 -12.68
N TYR A 79 19.89 1.10 -12.26
CA TYR A 79 20.65 1.99 -13.14
C TYR A 79 22.15 1.81 -12.94
N ASP A 80 22.92 1.97 -14.03
CA ASP A 80 24.38 1.80 -14.02
C ASP A 80 25.11 2.95 -13.29
N SER A 81 24.42 4.09 -13.13
CA SER A 81 24.88 5.26 -12.38
C SER A 81 23.72 5.86 -11.58
N PRO A 82 24.01 6.61 -10.50
CA PRO A 82 23.00 7.37 -9.77
C PRO A 82 22.23 8.31 -10.71
N ARG A 83 20.91 8.32 -10.57
CA ARG A 83 20.00 9.19 -11.33
C ARG A 83 19.64 10.44 -10.55
N THR A 84 19.44 11.54 -11.26
CA THR A 84 19.05 12.82 -10.66
C THR A 84 17.52 13.00 -10.69
N LYS A 85 17.01 13.89 -9.84
CA LYS A 85 15.56 14.16 -9.80
C LYS A 85 15.07 14.84 -11.07
N GLU A 86 15.94 15.59 -11.74
CA GLU A 86 15.66 16.33 -12.97
C GLU A 86 15.34 15.38 -14.14
N GLU A 87 15.87 14.15 -14.14
CA GLU A 87 15.56 13.12 -15.15
C GLU A 87 14.11 12.60 -15.04
N LYS A 88 13.43 12.83 -13.90
CA LYS A 88 12.02 12.44 -13.67
C LYS A 88 11.74 10.96 -13.96
N LEU A 89 12.62 10.07 -13.48
CA LEU A 89 12.57 8.63 -13.75
C LEU A 89 11.78 7.82 -12.72
N TYR A 90 11.10 8.45 -11.76
CA TYR A 90 10.33 7.72 -10.75
C TYR A 90 9.32 6.78 -11.40
N SER A 91 9.47 5.49 -11.15
CA SER A 91 8.69 4.38 -11.69
C SER A 91 8.98 3.15 -10.82
N ASP A 92 7.97 2.38 -10.46
CA ASP A 92 8.10 1.21 -9.59
C ASP A 92 6.93 0.23 -9.64
N ILE A 93 7.13 -0.89 -8.94
CA ILE A 93 6.06 -1.72 -8.39
C ILE A 93 6.05 -1.50 -6.88
N GLU A 94 4.96 -0.95 -6.35
CA GLU A 94 4.79 -0.52 -4.95
C GLU A 94 3.57 -1.13 -4.24
N GLY A 95 2.78 -1.95 -4.93
CA GLY A 95 1.60 -2.58 -4.35
C GLY A 95 1.91 -3.59 -3.23
N GLY A 96 0.86 -4.23 -2.74
CA GLY A 96 0.93 -5.12 -1.59
C GLY A 96 -0.42 -5.24 -0.91
N LEU A 97 -0.42 -5.65 0.36
CA LEU A 97 -1.60 -5.66 1.21
C LEU A 97 -1.89 -4.26 1.76
N GLY A 98 -3.15 -3.84 1.84
CA GLY A 98 -3.52 -2.56 2.44
C GLY A 98 -4.91 -2.07 2.08
N TRP A 99 -5.07 -0.75 2.19
CA TRP A 99 -6.27 0.02 1.86
C TRP A 99 -5.87 1.28 1.10
N TRP A 100 -6.59 1.59 0.02
CA TRP A 100 -6.35 2.76 -0.82
C TRP A 100 -7.63 3.59 -0.93
N ARG A 101 -7.48 4.90 -1.14
CA ARG A 101 -8.61 5.83 -1.27
C ARG A 101 -9.51 5.54 -2.47
N ASP A 102 -9.00 4.78 -3.45
CA ASP A 102 -9.75 4.38 -4.64
C ASP A 102 -10.46 3.02 -4.50
N THR A 103 -10.22 2.28 -3.41
CA THR A 103 -10.90 1.00 -3.10
C THR A 103 -12.36 1.27 -2.79
N ARG A 104 -13.29 0.68 -3.55
CA ARG A 104 -14.73 0.93 -3.46
C ARG A 104 -15.44 0.00 -2.48
N PHE A 105 -14.98 -1.23 -2.34
CA PHE A 105 -15.58 -2.25 -1.48
C PHE A 105 -14.61 -2.59 -0.34
N ALA A 106 -14.20 -1.55 0.38
CA ALA A 106 -13.27 -1.69 1.49
C ALA A 106 -13.96 -2.28 2.74
N THR A 107 -13.18 -3.09 3.47
CA THR A 107 -13.59 -3.74 4.73
C THR A 107 -12.47 -3.55 5.76
N GLU A 108 -12.69 -4.05 6.97
CA GLU A 108 -11.65 -4.17 8.00
C GLU A 108 -10.51 -5.09 7.56
N THR A 109 -10.74 -6.04 6.65
CA THR A 109 -9.70 -6.91 6.09
C THR A 109 -8.99 -6.19 4.94
N PRO A 110 -7.64 -6.21 4.86
CA PRO A 110 -6.91 -5.60 3.75
C PRO A 110 -7.18 -6.33 2.44
N LYS A 111 -6.98 -5.62 1.33
CA LYS A 111 -6.92 -6.19 -0.02
C LYS A 111 -5.49 -6.22 -0.51
N PHE A 112 -5.22 -7.02 -1.53
CA PHE A 112 -3.95 -6.98 -2.24
C PHE A 112 -4.11 -6.27 -3.60
N ILE A 113 -3.23 -5.32 -3.92
CA ILE A 113 -3.14 -4.70 -5.26
C ILE A 113 -1.74 -4.87 -5.84
N MET A 114 -1.61 -4.77 -7.17
CA MET A 114 -0.31 -4.88 -7.82
C MET A 114 0.54 -3.59 -7.74
N GLY A 115 -0.11 -2.43 -7.88
CA GLY A 115 0.51 -1.10 -7.68
C GLY A 115 1.71 -0.81 -8.58
N GLY A 116 1.56 -0.85 -9.90
CA GLY A 116 2.61 -0.40 -10.83
C GLY A 116 2.46 1.08 -11.13
N VAL A 117 3.52 1.87 -10.95
CA VAL A 117 3.54 3.32 -11.21
C VAL A 117 4.40 3.59 -12.44
N ALA A 118 3.78 4.12 -13.51
CA ALA A 118 4.51 4.58 -14.68
C ALA A 118 5.20 5.92 -14.41
N ARG A 119 6.17 6.27 -15.25
CA ARG A 119 7.04 7.47 -15.12
C ARG A 119 6.30 8.67 -14.51
N SER A 120 6.78 9.13 -13.35
CA SER A 120 6.30 10.32 -12.63
C SER A 120 4.78 10.36 -12.45
N PHE A 121 4.16 9.22 -12.12
CA PHE A 121 2.71 9.09 -11.90
C PHE A 121 1.86 9.47 -13.12
N SER A 122 2.43 9.41 -14.34
CA SER A 122 1.68 9.62 -15.60
C SER A 122 0.52 8.62 -15.75
N ALA A 123 0.69 7.41 -15.21
CA ALA A 123 -0.32 6.37 -15.08
C ALA A 123 0.01 5.48 -13.87
N TRP A 124 -0.97 4.74 -13.36
CA TRP A 124 -0.74 3.62 -12.44
C TRP A 124 -1.68 2.46 -12.76
N ALA A 125 -1.25 1.23 -12.47
CA ALA A 125 -2.01 0.01 -12.71
C ALA A 125 -2.07 -0.83 -11.43
N ASN A 126 -3.28 -1.01 -10.89
CA ASN A 126 -3.50 -1.68 -9.60
C ASN A 126 -3.88 -3.16 -9.74
N GLY A 127 -4.05 -3.63 -10.99
CA GLY A 127 -4.42 -4.98 -11.37
C GLY A 127 -5.10 -4.99 -12.74
N PRO A 128 -5.55 -6.16 -13.25
CA PRO A 128 -6.32 -6.24 -14.50
C PRO A 128 -7.52 -5.29 -14.50
N GLY A 129 -7.60 -4.41 -15.50
CA GLY A 129 -8.70 -3.46 -15.65
C GLY A 129 -8.72 -2.30 -14.64
N ALA A 130 -7.69 -2.16 -13.79
CA ALA A 130 -7.64 -1.17 -12.72
C ALA A 130 -6.46 -0.21 -12.91
N GLY A 131 -6.73 1.09 -12.93
CA GLY A 131 -5.69 2.11 -13.07
C GLY A 131 -6.15 3.52 -12.70
N LYS A 132 -5.35 4.53 -13.06
CA LYS A 132 -5.59 5.92 -12.67
C LYS A 132 -6.91 6.46 -13.19
N GLY A 133 -7.69 7.05 -12.28
CA GLY A 133 -9.00 7.63 -12.58
C GLY A 133 -10.04 6.60 -13.05
N ARG A 134 -11.23 7.10 -13.39
CA ARG A 134 -12.40 6.25 -13.72
C ARG A 134 -12.79 6.26 -15.20
N ASP A 135 -12.24 7.21 -15.94
CA ASP A 135 -12.54 7.43 -17.34
C ASP A 135 -11.78 6.41 -18.22
N TRP A 136 -12.50 5.69 -19.07
CA TRP A 136 -11.92 4.74 -20.03
C TRP A 136 -11.43 5.41 -21.32
N SER A 137 -11.88 6.65 -21.61
CA SER A 137 -11.27 7.47 -22.66
C SER A 137 -9.85 7.91 -22.31
N LYS A 138 -9.52 7.89 -21.00
CA LYS A 138 -8.19 8.12 -20.43
C LYS A 138 -7.80 6.94 -19.55
N PRO A 139 -7.48 5.77 -20.15
CA PRO A 139 -7.35 4.52 -19.39
C PRO A 139 -6.24 4.59 -18.34
N GLN A 140 -5.14 5.31 -18.60
CA GLN A 140 -4.07 5.63 -17.64
C GLN A 140 -3.67 4.46 -16.73
N GLY A 141 -3.38 3.31 -17.35
CA GLY A 141 -2.92 2.09 -16.66
C GLY A 141 -3.98 0.98 -16.54
N LYS A 142 -5.25 1.22 -16.90
CA LYS A 142 -6.29 0.17 -16.91
C LYS A 142 -6.00 -1.01 -17.85
N TYR A 143 -5.13 -0.83 -18.85
CA TYR A 143 -4.62 -1.89 -19.74
C TYR A 143 -3.19 -2.35 -19.39
N GLY A 144 -2.64 -1.89 -18.27
CA GLY A 144 -1.24 -2.12 -17.91
C GLY A 144 -0.94 -3.50 -17.33
N VAL A 145 -1.97 -4.28 -17.01
CA VAL A 145 -1.84 -5.62 -16.43
C VAL A 145 -2.68 -6.61 -17.21
N ALA A 146 -2.06 -7.72 -17.62
CA ALA A 146 -2.73 -8.87 -18.22
C ALA A 146 -2.87 -10.00 -17.18
N GLN A 147 -4.03 -10.65 -17.15
CA GLN A 147 -4.27 -11.82 -16.33
C GLN A 147 -3.53 -13.02 -16.95
N LEU A 148 -2.90 -13.85 -16.10
CA LEU A 148 -2.20 -15.05 -16.54
C LEU A 148 -2.85 -16.33 -15.99
N SER A 149 -3.20 -16.33 -14.71
CA SER A 149 -3.80 -17.49 -14.05
C SER A 149 -5.25 -17.68 -14.46
N PRO A 150 -5.67 -18.87 -14.89
CA PRO A 150 -7.08 -19.23 -15.01
C PRO A 150 -7.68 -19.70 -13.68
N TRP A 151 -6.90 -19.78 -12.60
CA TRP A 151 -7.29 -20.35 -11.31
C TRP A 151 -7.53 -19.30 -10.22
N VAL A 152 -7.19 -18.04 -10.48
CA VAL A 152 -7.40 -16.91 -9.56
C VAL A 152 -8.17 -15.83 -10.30
N LEU A 153 -9.39 -15.54 -9.84
CA LEU A 153 -10.15 -14.40 -10.32
C LEU A 153 -9.66 -13.12 -9.61
N TRP A 154 -9.20 -12.14 -10.38
CA TRP A 154 -8.79 -10.84 -9.87
C TRP A 154 -9.84 -9.75 -10.14
N PRO A 155 -10.52 -9.21 -9.11
CA PRO A 155 -11.43 -8.09 -9.27
C PRO A 155 -10.68 -6.76 -9.48
N PRO A 156 -11.20 -5.79 -10.27
CA PRO A 156 -10.56 -4.48 -10.42
C PRO A 156 -10.36 -3.69 -9.12
N ASP A 157 -11.13 -4.01 -8.07
CA ASP A 157 -11.01 -3.39 -6.73
C ASP A 157 -9.87 -3.97 -5.89
N GLY A 158 -9.13 -4.95 -6.40
CA GLY A 158 -8.07 -5.66 -5.70
C GLY A 158 -8.45 -7.09 -5.30
N LEU A 159 -7.43 -7.92 -5.09
CA LEU A 159 -7.59 -9.31 -4.70
C LEU A 159 -8.06 -9.40 -3.24
N ASN A 160 -9.13 -10.16 -3.02
CA ASN A 160 -9.77 -10.31 -1.72
C ASN A 160 -9.04 -11.36 -0.86
N LEU A 161 -8.98 -11.11 0.44
CA LEU A 161 -8.59 -12.09 1.44
C LEU A 161 -9.84 -12.62 2.16
N LYS A 162 -9.71 -13.76 2.84
CA LYS A 162 -10.75 -14.25 3.74
C LYS A 162 -11.04 -13.19 4.80
N GLN A 163 -12.29 -12.83 4.98
CA GLN A 163 -12.67 -11.82 5.97
C GLN A 163 -12.28 -12.26 7.38
N GLY A 164 -11.66 -11.36 8.14
CA GLY A 164 -11.16 -11.64 9.49
C GLY A 164 -9.78 -12.30 9.55
N THR A 165 -9.06 -12.42 8.42
CA THR A 165 -7.62 -12.79 8.41
C THR A 165 -6.86 -11.92 9.41
N CYS A 166 -6.08 -12.53 10.30
CA CYS A 166 -5.47 -11.88 11.43
C CYS A 166 -4.12 -12.52 11.83
N GLY A 167 -3.05 -12.09 11.17
CA GLY A 167 -1.67 -12.48 11.46
C GLY A 167 -1.14 -13.58 10.54
N GLU A 168 -1.97 -14.21 9.71
CA GLU A 168 -1.50 -15.17 8.70
C GLU A 168 -0.57 -14.49 7.68
N LEU A 169 0.46 -15.21 7.26
CA LEU A 169 1.42 -14.73 6.28
C LEU A 169 0.89 -14.92 4.85
N PHE A 170 0.88 -13.83 4.09
CA PHE A 170 0.61 -13.79 2.66
C PHE A 170 1.94 -13.70 1.90
N GLY A 171 2.29 -14.78 1.20
CA GLY A 171 3.48 -14.81 0.35
C GLY A 171 3.21 -14.18 -1.00
N TYR A 172 4.01 -13.21 -1.41
CA TYR A 172 3.96 -12.64 -2.75
C TYR A 172 5.34 -12.22 -3.26
N GLY A 173 5.46 -12.09 -4.57
CA GLY A 173 6.68 -11.62 -5.20
C GLY A 173 6.47 -11.28 -6.67
N TYR A 174 7.45 -10.61 -7.25
CA TYR A 174 7.48 -10.33 -8.68
C TYR A 174 8.77 -10.89 -9.26
N LEU A 175 8.65 -11.74 -10.28
CA LEU A 175 9.77 -12.20 -11.10
C LEU A 175 9.44 -11.87 -12.56
N PRO A 176 10.43 -11.50 -13.39
CA PRO A 176 10.17 -11.26 -14.79
C PRO A 176 9.97 -12.61 -15.50
N LEU A 177 9.10 -12.64 -16.51
CA LEU A 177 8.96 -13.75 -17.45
C LEU A 177 8.97 -13.21 -18.89
N PRO A 178 9.51 -13.94 -19.88
CA PRO A 178 9.54 -13.51 -21.28
C PRO A 178 8.22 -13.83 -22.00
N LEU A 179 7.09 -13.31 -21.49
CA LEU A 179 5.75 -13.68 -22.00
C LEU A 179 5.35 -12.98 -23.31
N THR A 180 6.14 -12.00 -23.74
CA THR A 180 5.92 -11.25 -24.98
C THR A 180 7.25 -11.01 -25.68
N ASP A 181 7.26 -10.96 -27.01
CA ASP A 181 8.46 -10.58 -27.76
C ASP A 181 8.81 -9.10 -27.53
N PRO A 182 10.11 -8.75 -27.46
CA PRO A 182 10.52 -7.35 -27.48
C PRO A 182 10.15 -6.71 -28.82
N LYS A 183 9.84 -5.42 -28.80
CA LYS A 183 9.41 -4.66 -29.98
C LYS A 183 10.37 -3.50 -30.21
N THR A 184 10.71 -3.24 -31.47
CA THR A 184 11.47 -2.04 -31.87
C THR A 184 10.61 -0.78 -31.87
N ASN A 185 9.29 -0.93 -32.04
CA ASN A 185 8.34 0.18 -32.10
C ASN A 185 7.25 0.04 -31.02
N THR A 186 6.85 1.17 -30.46
CA THR A 186 5.75 1.30 -29.49
C THR A 186 4.70 2.21 -30.08
N ALA A 187 3.44 1.74 -30.19
CA ALA A 187 2.32 2.54 -30.70
C ALA A 187 2.63 3.33 -32.00
N GLY A 188 3.36 2.70 -32.93
CA GLY A 188 3.73 3.29 -34.22
C GLY A 188 4.89 4.29 -34.19
N LYS A 189 5.54 4.51 -33.05
CA LYS A 189 6.76 5.33 -32.94
C LYS A 189 8.01 4.48 -32.72
N ASP A 190 9.16 4.99 -33.14
CA ASP A 190 10.49 4.42 -32.92
C ASP A 190 10.90 4.57 -31.45
N VAL A 191 10.27 3.75 -30.61
CA VAL A 191 10.49 3.64 -29.17
C VAL A 191 10.49 2.14 -28.87
N PRO A 192 11.62 1.56 -28.42
CA PRO A 192 11.67 0.15 -28.10
C PRO A 192 10.85 -0.19 -26.84
N THR A 193 10.30 -1.39 -26.83
CA THR A 193 9.69 -2.03 -25.66
C THR A 193 10.45 -3.32 -25.38
N GLY A 194 10.96 -3.48 -24.16
CA GLY A 194 11.57 -4.74 -23.73
C GLY A 194 10.54 -5.85 -23.51
N ASN A 195 10.98 -6.98 -22.95
CA ASN A 195 10.14 -8.14 -22.71
C ASN A 195 10.06 -8.56 -21.23
N ASN A 196 10.50 -7.70 -20.30
CA ASN A 196 10.37 -8.01 -18.88
C ASN A 196 8.89 -7.91 -18.46
N CYS A 197 8.15 -9.02 -18.55
CA CYS A 197 6.82 -9.14 -18.00
C CYS A 197 6.93 -9.44 -16.50
N TRP A 198 7.00 -8.39 -15.68
CA TRP A 198 7.01 -8.53 -14.22
C TRP A 198 5.73 -9.19 -13.74
N THR A 199 5.85 -10.46 -13.38
CA THR A 199 4.75 -11.36 -13.08
C THR A 199 4.60 -11.50 -11.58
N LEU A 200 3.40 -11.24 -11.06
CA LEU A 200 3.04 -11.50 -9.68
C LEU A 200 2.96 -13.01 -9.44
N PHE A 201 3.73 -13.50 -8.48
CA PHE A 201 3.59 -14.83 -7.91
C PHE A 201 2.99 -14.72 -6.51
N LEU A 202 2.07 -15.62 -6.20
CA LEU A 202 1.54 -15.79 -4.86
C LEU A 202 1.98 -17.14 -4.29
N ASN A 203 2.19 -17.16 -2.97
CA ASN A 203 2.39 -18.38 -2.20
C ASN A 203 1.54 -18.30 -0.93
N THR A 204 0.29 -18.72 -1.04
CA THR A 204 -0.68 -18.77 0.05
C THR A 204 -1.10 -20.22 0.31
N GLN A 205 -1.93 -20.43 1.34
CA GLN A 205 -2.44 -21.77 1.67
C GLN A 205 -3.28 -22.38 0.54
N ASN A 206 -4.05 -21.55 -0.18
CA ASN A 206 -5.05 -21.99 -1.16
C ASN A 206 -4.66 -21.72 -2.62
N PHE A 207 -3.56 -21.02 -2.89
CA PHE A 207 -3.04 -20.82 -4.23
C PHE A 207 -1.52 -20.61 -4.22
N LYS A 208 -0.83 -21.22 -5.17
CA LYS A 208 0.62 -21.05 -5.37
C LYS A 208 0.90 -20.98 -6.87
N GLY A 209 1.59 -19.93 -7.30
CA GLY A 209 1.97 -19.76 -8.70
C GLY A 209 1.76 -18.35 -9.23
N PRO A 210 1.91 -18.15 -10.55
CA PRO A 210 1.78 -16.85 -11.18
C PRO A 210 0.31 -16.44 -11.29
N VAL A 211 0.02 -15.14 -11.21
CA VAL A 211 -1.36 -14.59 -11.24
C VAL A 211 -1.60 -13.71 -12.46
N ALA A 212 -0.82 -12.65 -12.58
CA ALA A 212 -0.96 -11.62 -13.61
C ALA A 212 0.40 -10.93 -13.78
N PHE A 213 0.60 -10.22 -14.90
CA PHE A 213 1.85 -9.52 -15.16
C PHE A 213 1.61 -8.11 -15.69
N PHE A 214 2.53 -7.21 -15.35
CA PHE A 214 2.58 -5.90 -15.99
C PHE A 214 3.04 -6.04 -17.43
N THR A 215 2.27 -5.49 -18.36
CA THR A 215 2.64 -5.50 -19.78
C THR A 215 3.88 -4.62 -19.99
N PRO A 216 4.88 -5.05 -20.77
CA PRO A 216 6.05 -4.19 -21.06
C PRO A 216 5.66 -2.82 -21.65
N TYR A 217 4.57 -2.78 -22.43
CA TYR A 217 4.00 -1.54 -22.95
C TYR A 217 3.63 -0.52 -21.86
N PHE A 218 3.17 -0.96 -20.68
CA PHE A 218 2.83 -0.05 -19.59
C PHE A 218 4.04 0.82 -19.17
N TRP A 219 5.22 0.21 -19.10
CA TRP A 219 6.46 0.88 -18.70
C TRP A 219 7.08 1.70 -19.82
N SER A 220 7.00 1.24 -21.07
CA SER A 220 7.59 1.94 -22.22
C SER A 220 6.73 3.09 -22.73
N ARG A 221 5.41 3.06 -22.50
CA ARG A 221 4.46 4.07 -23.02
C ARG A 221 4.85 5.51 -22.67
N PRO A 222 5.28 5.87 -21.44
CA PRO A 222 5.70 7.24 -21.14
C PRO A 222 6.87 7.75 -21.98
N SER A 223 7.69 6.86 -22.55
CA SER A 223 8.79 7.22 -23.44
C SER A 223 8.32 7.70 -24.82
N LEU A 224 7.04 7.55 -25.16
CA LEU A 224 6.43 8.12 -26.38
C LEU A 224 6.37 9.66 -26.37
N GLU A 225 6.45 10.26 -25.19
CA GLU A 225 6.48 11.71 -24.96
C GLU A 225 7.91 12.26 -24.84
N ASP A 226 8.89 11.38 -24.59
CA ASP A 226 10.30 11.73 -24.40
C ASP A 226 11.17 10.49 -24.70
N ASN A 227 11.65 10.41 -25.94
CA ASN A 227 12.44 9.26 -26.39
C ASN A 227 13.77 9.10 -25.64
N ASN A 228 14.27 10.13 -24.94
CA ASN A 228 15.54 10.05 -24.20
C ASN A 228 15.49 9.08 -23.01
N VAL A 229 14.28 8.71 -22.58
CA VAL A 229 14.09 7.75 -21.49
C VAL A 229 13.68 6.35 -21.96
N ALA A 230 13.74 6.09 -23.26
CA ALA A 230 13.50 4.76 -23.81
C ALA A 230 14.51 3.74 -23.23
N GLY A 231 14.02 2.55 -22.86
CA GLY A 231 14.85 1.49 -22.25
C GLY A 231 15.32 1.77 -20.82
N LEU A 232 14.84 2.84 -20.15
CA LEU A 232 15.20 3.17 -18.77
C LEU A 232 14.20 2.67 -17.72
N PHE A 233 13.15 1.96 -18.13
CA PHE A 233 12.11 1.47 -17.22
C PHE A 233 12.09 -0.05 -17.13
N LEU A 234 11.17 -0.55 -16.29
CA LEU A 234 11.07 -1.95 -15.92
C LEU A 234 10.76 -2.88 -17.10
N ASP A 235 10.27 -2.40 -18.25
CA ASP A 235 10.14 -3.25 -19.45
C ASP A 235 11.48 -3.78 -19.96
N ALA A 236 12.56 -3.03 -19.76
CA ALA A 236 13.90 -3.35 -20.28
C ALA A 236 14.95 -3.53 -19.19
N ARG A 237 14.90 -2.70 -18.14
CA ARG A 237 15.91 -2.70 -17.07
C ARG A 237 15.63 -3.81 -16.04
N PRO A 238 16.70 -4.40 -15.47
CA PRO A 238 16.56 -5.25 -14.29
C PRO A 238 16.07 -4.43 -13.08
N SER A 239 15.60 -5.10 -12.03
CA SER A 239 15.15 -4.47 -10.78
C SER A 239 16.29 -4.24 -9.80
N ASN A 240 16.22 -3.20 -8.97
CA ASN A 240 17.17 -3.04 -7.86
C ASN A 240 16.96 -4.13 -6.78
N PRO A 241 17.99 -4.94 -6.41
CA PRO A 241 17.87 -5.94 -5.33
C PRO A 241 17.64 -5.33 -3.95
N ASN A 242 18.18 -4.15 -3.71
CA ASN A 242 18.34 -3.57 -2.37
C ASN A 242 17.25 -2.54 -2.11
N ARG A 243 16.02 -3.04 -1.97
CA ARG A 243 14.80 -2.24 -1.85
C ARG A 243 14.52 -1.87 -0.41
N ALA A 244 13.86 -0.73 -0.20
CA ALA A 244 13.33 -0.37 1.10
C ALA A 244 12.17 -1.32 1.47
N LEU A 245 12.11 -1.75 2.73
CA LEU A 245 10.97 -2.48 3.30
C LEU A 245 10.34 -1.61 4.38
N GLN A 246 9.09 -1.22 4.18
CA GLN A 246 8.40 -0.29 5.07
C GLN A 246 6.90 -0.56 5.10
N MET A 247 6.22 -0.05 6.12
CA MET A 247 4.76 0.11 6.13
C MET A 247 4.45 1.60 6.01
N GLU A 248 3.88 2.01 4.88
CA GLU A 248 3.46 3.39 4.66
C GLU A 248 2.03 3.60 5.15
N THR A 249 1.85 4.61 6.00
CA THR A 249 0.56 5.07 6.46
C THR A 249 0.35 6.51 6.02
N GLN A 250 -0.63 6.73 5.16
CA GLN A 250 -1.00 8.06 4.67
C GLN A 250 -2.11 8.69 5.52
N TYR A 251 -2.98 7.87 6.13
CA TYR A 251 -4.07 8.38 6.96
C TYR A 251 -4.59 7.32 7.92
N ILE A 252 -4.47 7.57 9.22
CA ILE A 252 -5.28 6.99 10.29
C ILE A 252 -6.02 8.15 10.98
N PRO A 253 -7.34 8.06 11.23
CA PRO A 253 -8.06 9.13 11.91
C PRO A 253 -7.50 9.43 13.29
N SER A 254 -7.46 10.71 13.66
CA SER A 254 -7.22 11.15 15.03
C SER A 254 -8.08 12.36 15.37
N VAL A 255 -8.14 12.70 16.65
CA VAL A 255 -8.71 13.95 17.16
C VAL A 255 -7.73 14.59 18.14
N LEU A 256 -7.69 15.92 18.15
CA LEU A 256 -6.87 16.72 19.05
C LEU A 256 -7.77 17.64 19.87
N ALA A 257 -7.36 17.97 21.09
CA ALA A 257 -8.02 18.96 21.92
C ALA A 257 -7.02 19.61 22.86
N GLU A 258 -7.29 20.86 23.24
CA GLU A 258 -6.59 21.54 24.32
C GLU A 258 -7.43 21.51 25.60
N ASP A 259 -6.77 21.33 26.74
CA ASP A 259 -7.41 21.51 28.04
C ASP A 259 -7.55 23.00 28.40
N THR A 260 -8.06 23.30 29.60
CA THR A 260 -8.21 24.70 30.04
C THR A 260 -6.90 25.41 30.38
N SER A 261 -5.79 24.67 30.50
CA SER A 261 -4.46 25.18 30.76
C SER A 261 -3.67 25.44 29.46
N GLY A 262 -4.22 25.04 28.31
CA GLY A 262 -3.59 25.18 26.99
C GLY A 262 -2.69 23.99 26.61
N GLU A 263 -2.74 22.89 27.37
CA GLU A 263 -1.98 21.68 27.05
C GLU A 263 -2.71 20.88 25.97
N THR A 264 -1.97 20.40 24.97
CA THR A 264 -2.56 19.70 23.82
C THR A 264 -2.52 18.18 23.99
N TYR A 265 -3.68 17.55 23.82
CA TYR A 265 -3.85 16.11 23.85
C TYR A 265 -4.36 15.60 22.50
N ALA A 266 -4.08 14.34 22.21
CA ALA A 266 -4.58 13.67 21.03
C ALA A 266 -5.09 12.27 21.35
N ARG A 267 -6.06 11.83 20.56
CA ARG A 267 -6.49 10.45 20.49
C ARG A 267 -6.45 9.96 19.05
N ILE A 268 -5.86 8.79 18.80
CA ILE A 268 -5.88 8.14 17.49
C ILE A 268 -6.92 7.02 17.44
N ALA A 269 -7.38 6.65 16.24
CA ALA A 269 -8.19 5.47 16.05
C ALA A 269 -7.45 4.21 16.55
N PRO A 270 -8.13 3.29 17.28
CA PRO A 270 -7.51 2.09 17.85
C PRO A 270 -6.75 1.29 16.79
N THR A 271 -5.43 1.40 16.81
CA THR A 271 -4.52 0.78 15.84
C THR A 271 -3.96 -0.50 16.42
N SER A 272 -3.94 -1.58 15.65
CA SER A 272 -3.67 -2.92 16.17
C SER A 272 -2.60 -3.69 15.40
N PHE A 273 -1.92 -4.63 16.07
CA PHE A 273 -0.92 -5.53 15.48
C PHE A 273 -1.18 -6.99 15.88
N PRO A 274 -0.86 -7.98 15.03
CA PRO A 274 -1.08 -9.39 15.32
C PRO A 274 -0.26 -9.87 16.51
N ARG A 275 -0.87 -10.61 17.43
CA ARG A 275 -0.26 -11.13 18.64
C ARG A 275 0.08 -12.61 18.46
N GLY A 276 1.36 -12.91 18.32
CA GLY A 276 1.88 -14.28 18.34
C GLY A 276 1.82 -14.90 19.73
N GLU A 277 2.02 -16.22 19.78
CA GLU A 277 1.94 -17.03 21.01
C GLU A 277 2.91 -16.57 22.11
N ASN A 278 4.12 -16.15 21.73
CA ASN A 278 5.12 -15.61 22.64
C ASN A 278 4.86 -14.15 23.07
N GLY A 279 3.75 -13.55 22.63
CA GLY A 279 3.40 -12.16 22.92
C GLY A 279 4.13 -11.12 22.07
N ASN A 280 4.77 -11.53 20.98
CA ASN A 280 5.37 -10.64 19.99
C ASN A 280 4.54 -10.61 18.70
N SER A 281 4.75 -9.60 17.85
CA SER A 281 4.16 -9.52 16.51
C SER A 281 5.18 -9.93 15.46
N ILE A 282 4.86 -10.94 14.65
CA ILE A 282 5.61 -11.26 13.43
C ILE A 282 4.90 -10.58 12.27
N VAL A 283 5.64 -9.81 11.47
CA VAL A 283 5.03 -8.97 10.41
C VAL A 283 5.63 -9.21 9.03
N VAL A 284 6.91 -9.60 8.95
CA VAL A 284 7.58 -9.90 7.68
C VAL A 284 8.49 -11.11 7.84
N HIS A 285 8.54 -11.96 6.82
CA HIS A 285 9.43 -13.11 6.75
C HIS A 285 9.96 -13.34 5.33
N GLY A 286 11.21 -13.81 5.23
CA GLY A 286 11.77 -14.36 3.99
C GLY A 286 11.90 -13.37 2.84
N VAL A 287 12.33 -12.13 3.12
CA VAL A 287 12.57 -11.13 2.05
C VAL A 287 13.70 -11.64 1.18
N THR A 288 13.41 -11.85 -0.10
CA THR A 288 14.29 -12.56 -1.03
C THR A 288 14.46 -11.75 -2.31
N SER A 289 15.67 -11.71 -2.86
CA SER A 289 15.95 -11.21 -4.22
C SER A 289 16.44 -12.34 -5.10
N TYR A 290 16.15 -12.28 -6.40
CA TYR A 290 16.44 -13.34 -7.37
C TYR A 290 17.33 -12.83 -8.49
N ASN A 291 18.13 -13.69 -9.10
CA ASN A 291 18.70 -13.46 -10.43
C ASN A 291 17.89 -14.23 -11.50
N LYS A 292 18.18 -14.03 -12.79
CA LYS A 292 17.37 -14.61 -13.88
C LYS A 292 17.36 -16.15 -13.92
N GLN A 293 18.39 -16.80 -13.41
CA GLN A 293 18.46 -18.27 -13.32
C GLN A 293 17.38 -18.84 -12.40
N ALA A 294 16.78 -18.00 -11.54
CA ALA A 294 15.69 -18.43 -10.69
C ALA A 294 14.46 -18.93 -11.47
N LEU A 295 14.19 -18.40 -12.67
CA LEU A 295 13.07 -18.86 -13.50
C LEU A 295 13.12 -18.36 -14.95
N TRP A 296 13.61 -17.15 -15.19
CA TRP A 296 13.57 -16.52 -16.51
C TRP A 296 14.31 -17.33 -17.57
N ASP A 297 15.55 -17.74 -17.28
CA ASP A 297 16.43 -18.38 -18.27
C ASP A 297 15.83 -19.70 -18.79
N ASP A 298 15.21 -20.47 -17.90
CA ASP A 298 14.53 -21.73 -18.25
C ASP A 298 13.26 -21.51 -19.10
N VAL A 299 12.48 -20.47 -18.79
CA VAL A 299 11.29 -20.11 -19.58
C VAL A 299 11.69 -19.57 -20.96
N GLU A 300 12.77 -18.77 -21.02
CA GLU A 300 13.32 -18.26 -22.28
C GLU A 300 13.83 -19.42 -23.16
N ALA A 301 14.58 -20.36 -22.59
CA ALA A 301 15.04 -21.55 -23.30
C ALA A 301 13.89 -22.41 -23.83
N TRP A 302 12.83 -22.58 -23.03
CA TRP A 302 11.62 -23.26 -23.47
C TRP A 302 10.97 -22.55 -24.67
N PHE A 303 10.72 -21.25 -24.58
CA PHE A 303 10.08 -20.50 -25.65
C PHE A 303 10.92 -20.40 -26.92
N ALA A 304 12.25 -20.52 -26.80
CA ALA A 304 13.16 -20.64 -27.94
C ALA A 304 13.13 -22.03 -28.63
N GLY A 305 12.21 -22.91 -28.26
CA GLY A 305 12.04 -24.26 -28.83
C GLY A 305 12.73 -25.37 -28.04
N GLY A 306 13.25 -25.07 -26.85
CA GLY A 306 13.80 -26.03 -25.91
C GLY A 306 12.74 -26.89 -25.21
N THR A 307 13.19 -27.67 -24.24
CA THR A 307 12.29 -28.50 -23.42
C THR A 307 11.45 -27.61 -22.49
N PRO A 308 10.14 -27.88 -22.32
CA PRO A 308 9.33 -27.18 -21.33
C PRO A 308 9.96 -27.20 -19.92
N THR A 309 10.09 -26.03 -19.31
CA THR A 309 10.49 -25.91 -17.90
C THR A 309 9.41 -26.49 -16.98
N ASN A 310 9.80 -27.01 -15.82
CA ASN A 310 8.87 -27.42 -14.77
C ASN A 310 8.24 -26.22 -14.03
N GLY A 311 8.77 -25.01 -14.24
CA GLY A 311 8.28 -23.76 -13.66
C GLY A 311 8.61 -23.58 -12.17
N GLU A 312 9.49 -24.41 -11.61
CA GLU A 312 9.96 -24.25 -10.23
C GLU A 312 10.97 -23.11 -10.13
N ILE A 313 10.88 -22.34 -9.03
CA ILE A 313 11.87 -21.29 -8.75
C ILE A 313 13.13 -21.94 -8.20
N ASP A 314 14.28 -21.77 -8.88
CA ASP A 314 15.57 -22.29 -8.41
C ASP A 314 16.03 -21.52 -7.14
N PRO A 315 16.10 -22.18 -5.98
CA PRO A 315 16.52 -21.53 -4.74
C PRO A 315 18.00 -21.16 -4.71
N THR A 316 18.84 -21.76 -5.56
CA THR A 316 20.28 -21.44 -5.63
C THR A 316 20.53 -20.06 -6.25
N ALA A 317 19.60 -19.61 -7.08
CA ALA A 317 19.53 -18.29 -7.71
C ALA A 317 18.80 -17.23 -6.85
N ALA A 318 18.53 -17.54 -5.59
CA ALA A 318 17.86 -16.67 -4.63
C ALA A 318 18.80 -16.22 -3.50
N ARG A 319 18.62 -15.01 -2.98
CA ARG A 319 19.29 -14.52 -1.76
C ARG A 319 18.29 -13.91 -0.80
N ILE A 320 18.28 -14.45 0.42
CA ILE A 320 17.47 -13.96 1.52
C ILE A 320 18.21 -12.83 2.22
N HIS A 321 17.55 -11.68 2.36
CA HIS A 321 18.04 -10.55 3.13
C HIS A 321 17.92 -10.85 4.62
N GLN A 322 18.96 -10.54 5.39
CA GLN A 322 18.92 -10.72 6.84
C GLN A 322 18.44 -9.45 7.55
N PHE A 323 17.71 -9.62 8.65
CA PHE A 323 17.25 -8.54 9.49
C PHE A 323 18.22 -8.32 10.65
N PRO A 324 18.73 -7.09 10.83
CA PRO A 324 19.60 -6.73 11.94
C PRO A 324 18.85 -6.58 13.28
N GLY A 325 17.53 -6.84 13.32
CA GLY A 325 16.71 -6.69 14.52
C GLY A 325 16.50 -5.26 15.01
N ARG A 326 16.82 -4.26 14.18
CA ARG A 326 16.54 -2.83 14.41
C ARG A 326 15.50 -2.32 13.42
N GLY A 327 14.88 -1.20 13.74
CA GLY A 327 13.87 -0.53 12.92
C GLY A 327 13.60 0.87 13.44
N GLY A 328 12.59 1.52 12.88
CA GLY A 328 12.18 2.84 13.37
C GLY A 328 10.78 3.22 12.91
N ALA A 329 10.27 4.33 13.44
CA ALA A 329 9.00 4.89 13.02
C ALA A 329 9.13 6.38 12.76
N THR A 330 8.37 6.86 11.78
CA THR A 330 8.20 8.29 11.49
C THR A 330 6.75 8.70 11.62
N TRP A 331 5.92 7.90 12.30
CA TRP A 331 4.54 8.28 12.56
C TRP A 331 4.48 9.59 13.33
N LYS A 332 3.55 10.44 12.90
CA LYS A 332 3.31 11.78 13.41
C LYS A 332 1.81 11.99 13.55
N ILE A 333 1.39 12.74 14.57
CA ILE A 333 0.00 13.18 14.75
C ILE A 333 -0.06 14.68 14.48
N TYR A 334 -1.03 15.12 13.69
CA TYR A 334 -1.21 16.53 13.32
C TYR A 334 -2.63 16.85 12.88
N GLY A 335 -2.98 18.13 12.94
CA GLY A 335 -4.27 18.65 12.47
C GLY A 335 -4.25 19.02 10.97
N PRO A 336 -5.42 19.31 10.38
CA PRO A 336 -5.54 19.86 9.04
C PRO A 336 -4.70 21.13 8.88
N GLY A 337 -3.98 21.22 7.77
CA GLY A 337 -3.16 22.40 7.45
C GLY A 337 -1.82 22.47 8.17
N THR A 338 -1.44 21.50 9.01
CA THR A 338 -0.10 21.46 9.60
C THR A 338 0.97 21.22 8.53
N GLU A 339 1.89 22.17 8.41
CA GLU A 339 3.05 22.09 7.52
C GLU A 339 3.95 20.90 7.85
N ARG A 340 4.61 20.33 6.84
CA ARG A 340 5.34 19.06 6.96
C ARG A 340 6.35 19.03 8.12
N ASP A 341 7.06 20.13 8.30
CA ASP A 341 8.15 20.26 9.28
C ASP A 341 7.62 20.45 10.71
N ASP A 342 6.39 20.95 10.85
CA ASP A 342 5.71 21.15 12.13
C ASP A 342 4.95 19.91 12.62
N ARG A 343 4.91 18.84 11.82
CA ARG A 343 4.25 17.58 12.22
C ARG A 343 5.11 16.83 13.23
N ILE A 344 4.54 16.55 14.40
CA ILE A 344 5.27 16.05 15.57
C ILE A 344 5.20 14.52 15.66
N ARG A 345 6.33 13.88 15.99
CA ARG A 345 6.44 12.41 16.06
C ARG A 345 5.84 11.85 17.34
N LEU A 346 5.39 10.60 17.26
CA LEU A 346 5.06 9.81 18.45
C LEU A 346 6.33 9.33 19.15
N ALA A 347 6.25 9.14 20.47
CA ALA A 347 7.21 8.38 21.26
C ALA A 347 7.10 6.86 20.98
N TRP A 348 7.22 6.44 19.71
CA TRP A 348 7.07 5.06 19.25
C TRP A 348 7.90 4.06 20.06
N ASP A 349 9.15 4.43 20.35
CA ASP A 349 10.11 3.57 21.05
C ASP A 349 9.72 3.32 22.52
N SER A 350 8.76 4.07 23.09
CA SER A 350 8.26 3.84 24.45
C SER A 350 7.42 2.56 24.56
N PHE A 351 6.76 2.15 23.48
CA PHE A 351 5.85 1.00 23.49
C PHE A 351 6.17 -0.09 22.47
N ALA A 352 7.02 0.17 21.48
CA ALA A 352 7.41 -0.79 20.45
C ALA A 352 8.93 -0.96 20.38
N THR A 353 9.41 -2.20 20.45
CA THR A 353 10.82 -2.55 20.21
C THR A 353 10.91 -3.43 18.95
N PRO A 354 11.49 -2.93 17.84
CA PRO A 354 11.84 -3.77 16.69
C PRO A 354 12.71 -4.95 17.12
N MET A 355 12.53 -6.10 16.46
CA MET A 355 13.35 -7.28 16.71
C MET A 355 13.41 -8.20 15.49
N ALA A 356 14.42 -9.06 15.48
CA ALA A 356 14.53 -10.19 14.57
C ALA A 356 14.63 -11.49 15.38
N PRO A 357 13.55 -12.26 15.54
CA PRO A 357 13.58 -13.53 16.27
C PRO A 357 14.56 -14.55 15.68
N ASN A 358 14.77 -14.45 14.38
CA ASN A 358 15.85 -15.10 13.64
C ASN A 358 16.25 -14.15 12.48
N PRO A 359 17.38 -14.40 11.80
CA PRO A 359 17.86 -13.52 10.74
C PRO A 359 16.88 -13.26 9.58
N GLN A 360 15.87 -14.12 9.34
CA GLN A 360 14.95 -14.02 8.21
C GLN A 360 13.53 -13.56 8.60
N THR A 361 13.29 -13.23 9.86
CA THR A 361 11.98 -12.81 10.35
C THR A 361 12.08 -11.49 11.09
N PHE A 362 11.19 -10.55 10.77
CA PHE A 362 11.09 -9.27 11.46
C PHE A 362 9.78 -9.15 12.24
N GLY A 363 9.86 -8.47 13.39
CA GLY A 363 8.74 -8.30 14.28
C GLY A 363 8.91 -7.19 15.30
N PHE A 364 7.92 -7.09 16.19
CA PHE A 364 7.92 -6.16 17.31
C PHE A 364 7.68 -6.90 18.62
N ARG A 365 8.43 -6.49 19.65
CA ARG A 365 8.12 -6.76 21.04
C ARG A 365 7.46 -5.52 21.63
N TRP A 366 6.38 -5.71 22.38
CA TRP A 366 5.59 -4.60 22.91
C TRP A 366 5.83 -4.36 24.39
N ASN A 367 5.75 -3.10 24.82
CA ASN A 367 5.63 -2.75 26.22
C ASN A 367 4.23 -3.10 26.71
N LYS A 368 4.09 -4.23 27.41
CA LYS A 368 2.81 -4.77 27.89
C LYS A 368 2.06 -3.87 28.88
N LYS A 369 2.70 -2.82 29.39
CA LYS A 369 2.04 -1.80 30.24
C LYS A 369 1.33 -0.72 29.43
N LEU A 370 1.75 -0.51 28.18
CA LEU A 370 1.25 0.56 27.31
C LEU A 370 0.36 0.04 26.18
N VAL A 371 0.56 -1.22 25.73
CA VAL A 371 -0.36 -1.86 24.78
C VAL A 371 -1.48 -2.58 25.52
N THR A 372 -2.68 -2.51 24.97
CA THR A 372 -3.85 -3.19 25.53
C THR A 372 -4.06 -4.53 24.86
N LYS A 373 -4.44 -5.52 25.68
CA LYS A 373 -4.89 -6.84 25.22
C LYS A 373 -6.33 -7.05 25.66
N THR A 374 -7.25 -7.05 24.72
CA THR A 374 -8.62 -7.52 24.98
C THR A 374 -8.60 -9.03 25.17
N LYS A 375 -9.39 -9.52 26.14
CA LYS A 375 -9.52 -10.96 26.41
C LYS A 375 -9.89 -11.68 25.11
N ASP A 376 -9.17 -12.76 24.79
CA ASP A 376 -9.35 -13.58 23.59
C ASP A 376 -9.04 -12.92 22.24
N SER A 377 -8.58 -11.66 22.22
CA SER A 377 -8.17 -11.00 20.97
C SER A 377 -6.82 -11.52 20.46
N PRO A 378 -6.70 -11.88 19.16
CA PRO A 378 -5.43 -12.18 18.51
C PRO A 378 -4.61 -10.92 18.19
N LEU A 379 -5.03 -9.74 18.64
CA LEU A 379 -4.36 -8.47 18.40
C LEU A 379 -3.85 -7.85 19.71
N PHE A 380 -2.78 -7.06 19.60
CA PHE A 380 -2.47 -5.99 20.54
C PHE A 380 -3.05 -4.68 19.99
N THR A 381 -3.73 -3.91 20.84
CA THR A 381 -4.09 -2.53 20.54
C THR A 381 -2.98 -1.61 21.03
N LEU A 382 -2.47 -0.75 20.15
CA LEU A 382 -1.47 0.25 20.47
C LEU A 382 -2.08 1.37 21.33
N PRO A 383 -1.25 2.19 22.01
CA PRO A 383 -1.75 3.31 22.79
C PRO A 383 -2.62 4.25 21.95
N GLU A 384 -3.76 4.66 22.51
CA GLU A 384 -4.71 5.56 21.83
C GLU A 384 -4.52 7.02 22.21
N TYR A 385 -4.05 7.31 23.42
CA TYR A 385 -4.02 8.64 24.02
C TYR A 385 -2.60 9.17 24.14
N PHE A 386 -2.45 10.45 23.78
CA PHE A 386 -1.15 11.13 23.76
C PHE A 386 -1.25 12.54 24.33
N HIS A 387 -0.22 12.97 25.04
CA HIS A 387 -0.01 14.36 25.46
C HIS A 387 1.20 14.93 24.71
N LEU A 388 1.09 16.18 24.27
CA LEU A 388 2.18 16.87 23.61
C LEU A 388 3.16 17.40 24.65
N GLU A 389 4.33 16.78 24.75
CA GLU A 389 5.38 17.17 25.69
C GLU A 389 6.68 17.53 24.96
N LYS A 390 7.71 17.90 25.72
CA LYS A 390 9.09 18.03 25.23
C LYS A 390 9.89 16.79 25.60
N ASP A 391 10.61 16.23 24.64
CA ASP A 391 11.56 15.14 24.85
C ASP A 391 12.77 15.60 25.70
N GLN A 392 13.67 14.66 26.00
CA GLN A 392 14.91 14.93 26.75
C GLN A 392 15.83 16.00 26.14
N ASN A 393 15.63 16.35 24.87
CA ASN A 393 16.38 17.39 24.15
C ASN A 393 15.56 18.68 23.95
N GLY A 394 14.39 18.78 24.59
CA GLY A 394 13.50 19.94 24.48
C GLY A 394 12.66 19.99 23.20
N LYS A 395 12.64 18.93 22.38
CA LYS A 395 11.87 18.88 21.13
C LYS A 395 10.45 18.37 21.38
N PRO A 396 9.43 18.91 20.71
CA PRO A 396 8.06 18.43 20.87
C PRO A 396 7.92 16.95 20.46
N GLN A 397 7.18 16.18 21.25
CA GLN A 397 6.89 14.77 21.04
C GLN A 397 5.52 14.40 21.62
N TRP A 398 4.77 13.55 20.91
CA TRP A 398 3.55 12.94 21.44
C TRP A 398 3.92 11.77 22.35
N VAL A 399 3.79 11.97 23.66
CA VAL A 399 4.07 10.98 24.71
C VAL A 399 2.80 10.22 25.03
N VAL A 400 2.93 8.91 25.25
CA VAL A 400 1.78 8.04 25.59
C VAL A 400 1.30 8.35 27.01
N ILE A 401 0.00 8.53 27.17
CA ILE A 401 -0.66 8.65 28.47
C ILE A 401 -1.81 7.62 28.59
N GLN A 402 -2.23 7.32 29.81
CA GLN A 402 -3.40 6.49 30.06
C GLN A 402 -4.69 7.29 29.88
N ALA A 403 -5.82 6.60 29.69
CA ALA A 403 -7.12 7.24 29.49
C ALA A 403 -7.54 8.08 30.71
N GLU A 404 -7.13 7.67 31.91
CA GLU A 404 -7.44 8.34 33.18
C GLU A 404 -6.66 9.65 33.37
N GLU A 405 -5.55 9.82 32.63
CA GLU A 405 -4.72 11.03 32.66
C GLU A 405 -5.23 12.11 31.69
N VAL A 406 -6.18 11.76 30.81
CA VAL A 406 -6.76 12.69 29.84
C VAL A 406 -7.78 13.60 30.53
N PRO A 407 -7.63 14.94 30.49
CA PRO A 407 -8.59 15.83 31.12
C PRO A 407 -10.00 15.67 30.52
N MET A 408 -11.00 15.51 31.38
CA MET A 408 -12.37 15.16 30.98
C MET A 408 -12.98 16.21 30.04
N GLU A 409 -12.64 17.47 30.24
CA GLU A 409 -13.08 18.61 29.44
C GLU A 409 -12.61 18.59 27.98
N THR A 410 -11.57 17.81 27.66
CA THR A 410 -11.10 17.63 26.27
C THR A 410 -12.09 16.84 25.42
N GLY A 411 -12.96 16.04 26.04
CA GLY A 411 -13.90 15.17 25.34
C GLY A 411 -13.28 13.95 24.63
N LEU A 412 -11.96 13.77 24.68
CA LEU A 412 -11.24 12.73 23.94
C LEU A 412 -11.64 11.30 24.34
N THR A 413 -11.87 11.05 25.63
CA THR A 413 -12.27 9.72 26.16
C THR A 413 -13.69 9.33 25.74
N SER A 414 -14.55 10.33 25.52
CA SER A 414 -15.93 10.16 25.02
C SER A 414 -16.01 10.02 23.50
N HIS A 415 -15.00 10.47 22.75
CA HIS A 415 -14.97 10.35 21.30
C HIS A 415 -15.01 8.87 20.85
N ARG A 416 -15.64 8.60 19.70
CA ARG A 416 -15.70 7.27 19.08
C ARG A 416 -15.36 7.40 17.60
N PHE A 417 -14.40 6.59 17.16
CA PHE A 417 -14.11 6.43 15.75
C PHE A 417 -15.04 5.35 15.20
N THR A 418 -16.09 5.77 14.50
CA THR A 418 -17.06 4.86 13.89
C THR A 418 -16.97 4.93 12.38
N ARG A 419 -17.39 3.86 11.70
CA ARG A 419 -17.56 3.89 10.24
C ARG A 419 -18.41 5.10 9.81
N PRO A 420 -17.93 5.97 8.92
CA PRO A 420 -18.71 7.10 8.45
C PRO A 420 -19.85 6.64 7.54
N VAL A 421 -20.92 7.43 7.50
CA VAL A 421 -21.97 7.29 6.48
C VAL A 421 -21.45 7.93 5.20
N GLU A 422 -21.26 7.13 4.16
CA GLU A 422 -20.79 7.56 2.86
C GLU A 422 -21.77 7.12 1.78
N GLU A 423 -21.80 7.86 0.66
CA GLU A 423 -22.58 7.45 -0.50
C GLU A 423 -22.07 6.11 -1.03
N PRO A 424 -22.98 5.20 -1.46
CA PRO A 424 -22.58 3.93 -2.03
C PRO A 424 -21.63 4.11 -3.23
N SER A 425 -20.49 3.41 -3.19
CA SER A 425 -19.54 3.43 -4.28
C SER A 425 -20.14 2.79 -5.54
N GLN A 426 -19.96 3.44 -6.69
CA GLN A 426 -20.41 2.93 -7.98
C GLN A 426 -19.67 1.62 -8.33
N PRO A 427 -20.22 0.73 -9.17
CA PRO A 427 -19.50 -0.45 -9.63
C PRO A 427 -18.34 -0.10 -10.57
N TYR A 428 -17.33 -0.96 -10.61
CA TYR A 428 -16.36 -0.95 -11.72
C TYR A 428 -17.07 -1.47 -12.97
N VAL A 429 -16.94 -0.73 -14.07
CA VAL A 429 -17.53 -1.08 -15.36
C VAL A 429 -16.46 -1.03 -16.43
N THR A 430 -16.52 -1.97 -17.37
CA THR A 430 -15.70 -1.97 -18.60
C THR A 430 -16.45 -1.24 -19.71
N PRO A 431 -15.75 -0.73 -20.74
CA PRO A 431 -16.39 -0.15 -21.91
C PRO A 431 -17.43 -1.08 -22.55
N ASP A 432 -18.57 -0.53 -22.94
CA ASP A 432 -19.67 -1.22 -23.60
C ASP A 432 -19.73 -0.95 -25.11
N ASP A 433 -19.01 0.07 -25.59
CA ASP A 433 -18.88 0.42 -27.01
C ASP A 433 -18.60 -0.83 -27.87
N PRO A 434 -19.42 -1.11 -28.91
CA PRO A 434 -19.24 -2.23 -29.83
C PRO A 434 -17.87 -2.27 -30.52
N ALA A 435 -17.22 -1.12 -30.72
CA ALA A 435 -15.90 -1.00 -31.32
C ALA A 435 -14.75 -1.16 -30.32
N SER A 436 -15.04 -1.30 -29.02
CA SER A 436 -14.01 -1.45 -28.00
C SER A 436 -13.30 -2.81 -28.10
N CYS A 437 -12.04 -2.87 -27.67
CA CYS A 437 -11.26 -4.11 -27.57
C CYS A 437 -11.86 -5.16 -26.62
N TRP A 438 -12.86 -4.78 -25.81
CA TRP A 438 -13.62 -5.69 -24.96
C TRP A 438 -14.67 -6.50 -25.74
N LYS A 439 -14.99 -6.11 -26.97
CA LYS A 439 -16.06 -6.72 -27.78
C LYS A 439 -15.55 -7.53 -28.97
N THR A 440 -14.40 -7.15 -29.54
CA THR A 440 -13.84 -7.83 -30.72
C THR A 440 -12.33 -8.05 -30.54
N PRO A 441 -11.82 -9.31 -30.54
CA PRO A 441 -12.56 -10.57 -30.76
C PRO A 441 -13.52 -10.92 -29.61
N GLY A 442 -13.36 -10.29 -28.45
CA GLY A 442 -14.27 -10.43 -27.32
C GLY A 442 -14.08 -11.71 -26.49
N PRO A 443 -14.91 -11.91 -25.46
CA PRO A 443 -14.84 -13.10 -24.63
C PRO A 443 -15.34 -14.34 -25.36
N VAL A 444 -14.75 -15.50 -25.05
CA VAL A 444 -15.16 -16.82 -25.54
C VAL A 444 -16.21 -17.49 -24.65
N ALA A 445 -16.38 -17.03 -23.40
CA ALA A 445 -17.40 -17.55 -22.49
C ALA A 445 -17.82 -16.53 -21.42
N GLY A 446 -19.03 -16.68 -20.89
CA GLY A 446 -19.62 -15.85 -19.83
C GLY A 446 -20.98 -15.25 -20.24
N PRO A 447 -21.56 -14.37 -19.40
CA PRO A 447 -21.04 -13.93 -18.11
C PRO A 447 -21.06 -15.03 -17.04
N PHE A 448 -20.10 -14.95 -16.14
CA PHE A 448 -20.07 -15.69 -14.87
C PHE A 448 -20.12 -14.71 -13.69
N TYR A 449 -20.39 -15.23 -12.50
CA TYR A 449 -20.50 -14.43 -11.28
C TYR A 449 -19.67 -15.01 -10.14
N ALA A 450 -19.07 -14.12 -9.36
CA ALA A 450 -18.41 -14.44 -8.10
C ALA A 450 -18.83 -13.44 -7.02
N TYR A 451 -18.73 -13.88 -5.75
CA TYR A 451 -19.16 -13.13 -4.57
C TYR A 451 -18.02 -13.12 -3.55
N PRO A 452 -17.06 -12.18 -3.66
CA PRO A 452 -15.99 -12.05 -2.69
C PRO A 452 -16.52 -11.70 -1.29
N GLY A 453 -15.68 -11.89 -0.27
CA GLY A 453 -16.07 -11.66 1.12
C GLY A 453 -16.35 -10.20 1.49
N ASP A 454 -16.04 -9.26 0.61
CA ASP A 454 -16.32 -7.82 0.77
C ASP A 454 -17.77 -7.42 0.47
N GLY A 455 -18.63 -8.39 0.14
CA GLY A 455 -20.04 -8.16 -0.18
C GLY A 455 -20.29 -7.64 -1.60
N SER A 456 -19.25 -7.50 -2.43
CA SER A 456 -19.40 -7.15 -3.83
C SER A 456 -19.88 -8.34 -4.68
N LYS A 457 -20.34 -8.04 -5.90
CA LYS A 457 -20.60 -9.03 -6.94
C LYS A 457 -19.68 -8.74 -8.12
N VAL A 458 -18.89 -9.73 -8.52
CA VAL A 458 -18.03 -9.66 -9.70
C VAL A 458 -18.72 -10.34 -10.86
N THR A 459 -18.86 -9.64 -11.98
CA THR A 459 -19.24 -10.24 -13.26
C THR A 459 -17.98 -10.40 -14.10
N TYR A 460 -17.69 -11.59 -14.59
CA TYR A 460 -16.48 -11.85 -15.37
C TYR A 460 -16.75 -12.72 -16.60
N TYR A 461 -15.83 -12.67 -17.55
CA TYR A 461 -15.86 -13.38 -18.82
C TYR A 461 -14.49 -13.99 -19.09
N TRP A 462 -14.44 -15.10 -19.80
CA TRP A 462 -13.19 -15.71 -20.24
C TRP A 462 -12.84 -15.24 -21.64
N TYR A 463 -11.58 -14.85 -21.83
CA TYR A 463 -10.97 -14.52 -23.11
C TYR A 463 -9.95 -15.61 -23.46
N ARG A 464 -9.64 -15.79 -24.75
CA ARG A 464 -8.36 -16.45 -25.09
C ARG A 464 -7.24 -15.59 -24.51
N PHE A 465 -6.13 -16.21 -24.09
CA PHE A 465 -5.04 -15.47 -23.44
C PHE A 465 -4.60 -14.26 -24.27
N ALA A 466 -4.37 -14.45 -25.57
CA ALA A 466 -3.93 -13.41 -26.51
C ALA A 466 -5.00 -12.35 -26.86
N ASP A 467 -6.27 -12.60 -26.52
CA ASP A 467 -7.39 -11.71 -26.84
C ASP A 467 -7.76 -10.79 -25.68
N GLN A 468 -7.02 -10.88 -24.57
CA GLN A 468 -7.27 -10.03 -23.42
C GLN A 468 -7.14 -8.55 -23.81
N PRO A 469 -8.04 -7.66 -23.33
CA PRO A 469 -7.98 -6.23 -23.64
C PRO A 469 -6.67 -5.53 -23.24
N ALA A 470 -5.84 -6.15 -22.41
CA ALA A 470 -4.52 -5.63 -22.03
C ALA A 470 -3.40 -5.97 -23.04
N LEU A 471 -3.60 -6.94 -23.94
CA LEU A 471 -2.61 -7.43 -24.91
C LEU A 471 -2.79 -6.83 -26.31
N LEU A 472 -3.15 -5.54 -26.38
CA LEU A 472 -3.43 -4.79 -27.62
C LEU A 472 -2.26 -4.74 -28.61
#